data_AF-A0A2N5D789-F1
#
_entry.id   AF-A0A2N5D789-F1
#
_cell.length_a   1.000
_cell.length_b   1.000
_cell.length_c   1.000
_cell.angle_alpha   90.00
_cell.angle_beta   90.00
_cell.angle_gamma   90.00
#
_symmetry.space_group_name_H-M   'P 1'
#
loop_
_entity.id
_entity.type
_entity.pdbx_description
1 polymer ?
#
loop_
_entity_poly.entity_id
_entity_poly.type
_entity_poly.pdbx_seq_one_letter_code
_entity_poly.pdbx_strand_id
1 'polypeptide(L)'
;MIRHAATQVDYRIEAEELDWDQVGGDEEQMGPRLQFAAEIDHPDLGLLSWEAWEYPVGILDDIDQNIGPHQLIENFDFSIEFEPDEPDSEDEDSSLTAEERKSQIDAMVEWFHANFEDPANRLPYVSAEGGYQWVNGGPFDAREEVESNFPDAPQGLIEAAVDEIQSDGLFDWASKDFSDFDDGDLDDATQAPDFDDDDEEDVSVESLMEAVAAQLAGGQGDGSVPKFGRDELGRLDFQGWPEPADLRPPSPLLAPLREAAQRLVQSLAGTNAHSNLLRAAQNYEEVLRGDTPSIGGAYARGVMLENAYRHSRDLIEREELPPLPNDAPLAADDLIALHGAFVMNNPDGQALVEGAAAYQMPERTIEAFERAATRFATEIQQATALFSPATQTLVADAVQSVGTGPHSARSRQVAGLVIGGLAIGIGHVLGEAGMSILVDGFKASALGAGAVQAAAAGYNTLFNFVAAHLHDINTIIAATGTDAGWLSPLSRLIQKLRRQANEAAWGG
;
A
#
# COMPACT_ATOMS: atom_id res chain seq x y z
N MET A 1 38.45 29.02 -33.27
CA MET A 1 39.58 29.59 -34.06
C MET A 1 39.98 28.65 -35.21
N ILE A 2 40.05 29.16 -36.44
CA ILE A 2 40.30 28.39 -37.67
C ILE A 2 41.50 28.98 -38.41
N ARG A 3 42.41 28.12 -38.88
CA ARG A 3 43.56 28.50 -39.71
C ARG A 3 43.27 28.25 -41.18
N HIS A 4 43.38 29.30 -42.00
CA HIS A 4 43.18 29.20 -43.43
C HIS A 4 44.28 28.36 -44.09
N ALA A 5 43.87 27.38 -44.89
CA ALA A 5 44.74 26.35 -45.49
C ALA A 5 45.88 26.93 -46.36
N ALA A 6 45.58 27.89 -47.24
CA ALA A 6 46.57 28.46 -48.16
C ALA A 6 47.39 29.61 -47.57
N THR A 7 46.75 30.56 -46.87
CA THR A 7 47.40 31.78 -46.35
C THR A 7 48.05 31.59 -44.98
N GLN A 8 47.69 30.53 -44.24
CA GLN A 8 48.16 30.26 -42.87
C GLN A 8 47.82 31.37 -41.86
N VAL A 9 46.84 32.22 -42.18
CA VAL A 9 46.30 33.24 -41.29
C VAL A 9 45.23 32.60 -40.39
N ASP A 10 45.23 33.00 -39.12
CA ASP A 10 44.26 32.53 -38.13
C ASP A 10 43.08 33.50 -38.07
N TYR A 11 41.88 32.96 -38.20
CA TYR A 11 40.62 33.67 -38.09
C TYR A 11 39.89 33.21 -36.84
N ARG A 12 39.32 34.16 -36.11
CA ARG A 12 38.43 33.91 -34.98
C ARG A 12 37.01 34.14 -35.46
N ILE A 13 36.17 33.15 -35.20
CA ILE A 13 34.72 33.27 -35.31
C ILE A 13 34.25 33.34 -33.85
N GLU A 14 33.49 34.37 -33.53
CA GLU A 14 32.91 34.52 -32.19
C GLU A 14 31.63 33.66 -32.10
N ALA A 15 31.30 33.15 -30.92
CA ALA A 15 30.14 32.26 -30.76
C ALA A 15 28.83 32.94 -31.16
N GLU A 16 28.71 34.25 -30.91
CA GLU A 16 27.58 35.11 -31.31
C GLU A 16 27.41 35.24 -32.83
N GLU A 17 28.40 34.81 -33.64
CA GLU A 17 28.31 34.81 -35.11
C GLU A 17 27.68 33.52 -35.65
N LEU A 18 27.46 32.50 -34.80
CA LEU A 18 26.75 31.28 -35.17
C LEU A 18 25.27 31.43 -34.86
N ASP A 19 24.45 31.42 -35.92
CA ASP A 19 23.00 31.39 -35.83
C ASP A 19 22.55 29.92 -35.93
N TRP A 20 21.91 29.41 -34.88
CA TRP A 20 21.53 27.99 -34.75
C TRP A 20 20.06 27.80 -35.05
N ASP A 21 19.77 26.97 -36.05
CA ASP A 21 18.41 26.58 -36.41
C ASP A 21 18.17 25.10 -36.12
N GLN A 22 16.96 24.75 -35.67
CA GLN A 22 16.52 23.36 -35.66
C GLN A 22 16.20 22.92 -37.09
N VAL A 23 16.99 22.00 -37.64
CA VAL A 23 16.90 21.56 -39.05
C VAL A 23 16.26 20.18 -39.23
N GLY A 24 16.09 19.43 -38.15
CA GLY A 24 15.51 18.08 -38.22
C GLY A 24 15.13 17.49 -36.87
N GLY A 25 14.42 16.35 -36.93
CA GLY A 25 14.10 15.55 -35.75
C GLY A 25 13.55 14.19 -36.14
N ASP A 26 14.04 13.13 -35.48
CA ASP A 26 13.59 11.75 -35.66
C ASP A 26 13.05 11.19 -34.34
N GLU A 27 12.03 10.34 -34.39
CA GLU A 27 11.54 9.65 -33.18
C GLU A 27 12.42 8.45 -32.84
N GLU A 28 12.89 8.42 -31.59
CA GLU A 28 13.70 7.35 -31.01
C GLU A 28 13.03 6.81 -29.73
N GLN A 29 13.55 5.73 -29.14
CA GLN A 29 12.91 5.00 -28.03
C GLN A 29 12.68 5.82 -26.74
N MET A 30 13.30 6.98 -26.60
CA MET A 30 13.31 7.82 -25.38
C MET A 30 12.88 9.26 -25.70
N GLY A 31 12.12 9.46 -26.78
CA GLY A 31 11.67 10.77 -27.24
C GLY A 31 12.30 11.20 -28.57
N PRO A 32 12.04 12.42 -29.03
CA PRO A 32 12.58 12.94 -30.28
C PRO A 32 14.09 13.20 -30.15
N ARG A 33 14.85 12.83 -31.18
CA ARG A 33 16.25 13.24 -31.37
C ARG A 33 16.25 14.48 -32.25
N LEU A 34 16.54 15.64 -31.68
CA LEU A 34 16.51 16.92 -32.40
C LEU A 34 17.87 17.20 -33.05
N GLN A 35 17.87 17.76 -34.26
CA GLN A 35 19.08 18.16 -34.98
C GLN A 35 19.10 19.68 -35.14
N PHE A 36 20.19 20.29 -34.71
CA PHE A 36 20.47 21.72 -34.85
C PHE A 36 21.64 21.92 -35.82
N ALA A 37 21.59 22.98 -36.62
CA ALA A 37 22.69 23.36 -37.50
C ALA A 37 22.91 24.88 -37.49
N ALA A 38 24.17 25.27 -37.54
CA ALA A 38 24.59 26.65 -37.76
C ALA A 38 25.48 26.75 -39.00
N GLU A 39 25.20 27.72 -39.87
CA GLU A 39 25.98 27.98 -41.07
C GLU A 39 26.48 29.43 -41.11
N ILE A 40 27.74 29.63 -41.48
CA ILE A 40 28.33 30.97 -41.66
C ILE A 40 29.11 31.05 -42.98
N ASP A 41 28.84 32.08 -43.77
CA ASP A 41 29.61 32.40 -44.97
C ASP A 41 30.72 33.41 -44.65
N HIS A 42 31.94 32.92 -44.42
CA HIS A 42 33.07 33.76 -44.06
C HIS A 42 33.85 34.21 -45.31
N PRO A 43 34.14 35.51 -45.48
CA PRO A 43 34.68 36.07 -46.73
C PRO A 43 36.00 35.44 -47.20
N ASP A 44 36.82 34.95 -46.27
CA ASP A 44 38.09 34.28 -46.58
C ASP A 44 38.06 32.75 -46.42
N LEU A 45 37.11 32.19 -45.66
CA LEU A 45 37.08 30.74 -45.35
C LEU A 45 35.97 29.99 -46.10
N GLY A 46 35.08 30.72 -46.78
CA GLY A 46 33.89 30.17 -47.42
C GLY A 46 32.83 29.77 -46.41
N LEU A 47 31.91 28.91 -46.86
CA LEU A 47 30.84 28.36 -46.05
C LEU A 47 31.38 27.34 -45.04
N LEU A 48 31.09 27.58 -43.77
CA LEU A 48 31.41 26.69 -42.66
C LEU A 48 30.10 26.30 -41.98
N SER A 49 29.99 25.05 -41.51
CA SER A 49 28.81 24.58 -40.79
C SER A 49 29.17 23.78 -39.55
N TRP A 50 28.27 23.82 -38.57
CA TRP A 50 28.29 22.98 -37.38
C TRP A 50 26.92 22.34 -37.24
N GLU A 51 26.90 21.07 -36.86
CA GLU A 51 25.67 20.31 -36.59
C GLU A 51 25.76 19.72 -35.18
N ALA A 52 24.66 19.72 -34.46
CA ALA A 52 24.56 19.21 -33.10
C ALA A 52 23.26 18.41 -32.94
N TRP A 53 23.29 17.34 -32.14
CA TRP A 53 22.13 16.50 -31.87
C TRP A 53 21.79 16.47 -30.38
N GLU A 54 20.51 16.60 -30.06
CA GLU A 54 19.98 16.48 -28.71
C GLU A 54 19.22 15.15 -28.58
N TYR A 55 19.73 14.24 -27.75
CA TYR A 55 19.04 13.00 -27.40
C TYR A 55 19.66 12.29 -26.17
N PRO A 56 18.85 11.94 -25.15
CA PRO A 56 17.45 12.32 -24.95
C PRO A 56 17.30 13.84 -24.73
N VAL A 57 16.07 14.33 -24.66
CA VAL A 57 15.76 15.76 -24.47
C VAL A 57 16.58 16.33 -23.30
N GLY A 58 17.23 17.47 -23.52
CA GLY A 58 18.13 18.16 -22.59
C GLY A 58 19.57 17.65 -22.57
N ILE A 59 19.93 16.63 -23.36
CA ILE A 59 21.29 16.07 -23.41
C ILE A 59 21.87 16.19 -24.82
N LEU A 60 23.03 16.85 -24.92
CA LEU A 60 23.81 16.92 -26.15
C LEU A 60 24.49 15.57 -26.42
N ASP A 61 24.14 14.95 -27.54
CA ASP A 61 24.56 13.59 -27.93
C ASP A 61 25.83 13.61 -28.81
N ASP A 62 25.80 14.36 -29.93
CA ASP A 62 26.90 14.42 -30.90
C ASP A 62 27.06 15.81 -31.52
N ILE A 63 28.24 16.10 -32.07
CA ILE A 63 28.58 17.37 -32.72
C ILE A 63 29.50 17.11 -33.92
N ASP A 64 29.10 17.59 -35.10
CA ASP A 64 29.89 17.54 -36.32
C ASP A 64 30.22 18.96 -36.82
N GLN A 65 31.33 19.10 -37.54
CA GLN A 65 31.73 20.37 -38.11
C GLN A 65 32.34 20.22 -39.51
N ASN A 66 31.94 21.11 -40.41
CA ASN A 66 32.48 21.24 -41.75
C ASN A 66 33.17 22.59 -41.92
N ILE A 67 34.51 22.57 -41.86
CA ILE A 67 35.35 23.76 -42.09
C ILE A 67 36.08 23.73 -43.45
N GLY A 68 35.60 22.89 -44.38
CA GLY A 68 36.23 22.70 -45.68
C GLY A 68 37.70 22.25 -45.58
N PRO A 69 38.62 22.80 -46.40
CA PRO A 69 40.03 22.39 -46.40
C PRO A 69 40.87 23.01 -45.27
N HIS A 70 40.26 23.78 -44.37
CA HIS A 70 40.94 24.56 -43.32
C HIS A 70 41.27 23.71 -42.09
N GLN A 71 42.09 24.26 -41.19
CA GLN A 71 42.46 23.56 -39.96
C GLN A 71 41.78 24.19 -38.75
N LEU A 72 41.04 23.37 -37.99
CA LEU A 72 40.47 23.77 -36.71
C LEU A 72 41.60 23.81 -35.66
N ILE A 73 41.82 24.97 -35.05
CA ILE A 73 42.82 25.13 -33.99
C ILE A 73 42.15 25.03 -32.61
N GLU A 74 40.94 25.58 -32.50
CA GLU A 74 40.14 25.60 -31.28
C GLU A 74 38.67 25.62 -31.70
N ASN A 75 37.85 24.73 -31.13
CA ASN A 75 36.41 24.71 -31.38
C ASN A 75 35.65 25.48 -30.29
N PHE A 76 34.36 25.68 -30.51
CA PHE A 76 33.45 26.17 -29.48
C PHE A 76 33.22 25.09 -28.41
N ASP A 77 32.84 25.54 -27.23
CA ASP A 77 32.25 24.70 -26.20
C ASP A 77 30.73 24.79 -26.39
N PHE A 78 30.05 23.65 -26.46
CA PHE A 78 28.63 23.57 -26.77
C PHE A 78 27.89 23.06 -25.55
N SER A 79 26.89 23.82 -25.12
CA SER A 79 25.97 23.44 -24.06
C SER A 79 24.56 23.79 -24.51
N ILE A 80 23.60 22.96 -24.13
CA ILE A 80 22.18 23.28 -24.28
C ILE A 80 21.82 24.10 -23.05
N GLU A 81 21.54 25.38 -23.26
CA GLU A 81 20.89 26.22 -22.24
C GLU A 81 19.39 26.16 -22.52
N PHE A 82 18.64 25.62 -21.56
CA PHE A 82 17.19 25.75 -21.56
C PHE A 82 16.91 27.22 -21.26
N GLU A 83 16.65 28.02 -22.30
CA GLU A 83 15.96 29.29 -22.09
C GLU A 83 14.55 28.89 -21.67
N PRO A 84 14.15 29.15 -20.41
CA PRO A 84 12.74 29.00 -20.05
C PRO A 84 11.99 29.88 -21.03
N ASP A 85 11.01 29.29 -21.74
CA ASP A 85 10.22 29.98 -22.75
C ASP A 85 9.97 31.40 -22.26
N GLU A 86 10.52 32.41 -22.97
CA GLU A 86 10.11 33.79 -22.71
C GLU A 86 8.58 33.74 -22.79
N PRO A 87 7.85 34.05 -21.71
CA PRO A 87 6.42 33.83 -21.67
C PRO A 87 5.87 34.59 -22.85
N ASP A 88 5.29 33.85 -23.80
CA ASP A 88 4.74 34.36 -25.05
C ASP A 88 4.06 35.67 -24.70
N SER A 89 4.65 36.77 -25.18
CA SER A 89 4.32 38.11 -24.69
C SER A 89 2.99 38.55 -25.29
N GLU A 90 1.90 37.93 -24.87
CA GLU A 90 0.52 38.36 -25.05
C GLU A 90 -0.31 38.17 -23.77
N ASP A 91 0.31 38.14 -22.58
CA ASP A 91 -0.41 38.27 -21.32
C ASP A 91 -0.32 39.70 -20.76
N GLU A 92 -1.39 40.44 -21.00
CA GLU A 92 -1.70 41.78 -20.51
C GLU A 92 -1.86 41.86 -18.97
N ASP A 93 -0.87 41.51 -18.14
CA ASP A 93 -0.82 42.00 -16.74
C ASP A 93 0.56 41.79 -16.06
N SER A 94 1.48 42.77 -16.13
CA SER A 94 2.69 42.74 -15.29
C SER A 94 2.92 44.07 -14.56
N SER A 95 2.40 44.14 -13.34
CA SER A 95 2.69 45.22 -12.39
C SER A 95 3.67 44.82 -11.27
N LEU A 96 4.25 43.61 -11.32
CA LEU A 96 5.14 43.06 -10.28
C LEU A 96 6.62 43.32 -10.59
N THR A 97 7.37 43.77 -9.58
CA THR A 97 8.84 43.94 -9.64
C THR A 97 9.58 42.60 -9.54
N ALA A 98 10.86 42.56 -9.91
CA ALA A 98 11.68 41.33 -9.83
C ALA A 98 11.82 40.78 -8.40
N GLU A 99 11.85 41.64 -7.38
CA GLU A 99 11.88 41.21 -5.97
C GLU A 99 10.54 40.60 -5.54
N GLU A 100 9.41 41.16 -5.98
CA GLU A 100 8.07 40.62 -5.69
C GLU A 100 7.85 39.28 -6.40
N ARG A 101 8.33 39.17 -7.64
CA ARG A 101 8.31 37.92 -8.43
C ARG A 101 9.03 36.81 -7.67
N LYS A 102 10.29 37.07 -7.25
CA LYS A 102 11.08 36.09 -6.50
C LYS A 102 10.43 35.73 -5.16
N SER A 103 9.89 36.71 -4.44
CA SER A 103 9.24 36.44 -3.15
C SER A 103 7.99 35.56 -3.28
N GLN A 104 7.28 35.62 -4.41
CA GLN A 104 6.12 34.76 -4.66
C GLN A 104 6.55 33.34 -5.03
N ILE A 105 7.62 33.18 -5.82
CA ILE A 105 8.24 31.87 -6.12
C ILE A 105 8.69 31.20 -4.82
N ASP A 106 9.50 31.89 -4.01
CA ASP A 106 10.00 31.35 -2.73
C ASP A 106 8.84 30.90 -1.81
N ALA A 107 7.71 31.63 -1.81
CA ALA A 107 6.54 31.28 -1.02
C ALA A 107 5.82 30.01 -1.53
N MET A 108 5.73 29.82 -2.85
CA MET A 108 5.17 28.60 -3.46
C MET A 108 6.06 27.39 -3.19
N VAL A 109 7.38 27.54 -3.33
CA VAL A 109 8.37 26.49 -3.04
C VAL A 109 8.36 26.10 -1.57
N GLU A 110 8.36 27.09 -0.66
CA GLU A 110 8.31 26.85 0.79
C GLU A 110 7.00 26.17 1.20
N TRP A 111 5.87 26.61 0.63
CA TRP A 111 4.59 25.95 0.83
C TRP A 111 4.60 24.51 0.31
N PHE A 112 5.13 24.26 -0.90
CA PHE A 112 5.16 22.91 -1.47
C PHE A 112 6.00 21.98 -0.60
N HIS A 113 7.20 22.39 -0.19
CA HIS A 113 8.02 21.59 0.72
C HIS A 113 7.47 21.54 2.16
N ALA A 114 6.53 22.38 2.57
CA ALA A 114 5.82 22.19 3.82
C ALA A 114 4.76 21.08 3.72
N ASN A 115 4.18 20.89 2.54
CA ASN A 115 3.06 19.97 2.27
C ASN A 115 3.45 18.68 1.54
N PHE A 116 4.63 18.59 0.94
CA PHE A 116 5.12 17.43 0.16
C PHE A 116 6.61 17.13 0.44
N GLU A 117 7.00 15.86 0.33
CA GLU A 117 8.37 15.36 0.47
C GLU A 117 8.72 14.27 -0.54
N ASP A 118 10.03 14.03 -0.64
CA ASP A 118 10.59 12.87 -1.29
C ASP A 118 9.97 11.56 -0.77
N PRO A 119 9.42 10.72 -1.68
CA PRO A 119 8.79 9.44 -1.35
C PRO A 119 9.72 8.48 -0.60
N ALA A 120 11.04 8.60 -0.76
CA ALA A 120 12.03 7.82 -0.02
C ALA A 120 11.92 7.99 1.51
N ASN A 121 11.35 9.09 1.99
CA ASN A 121 11.22 9.35 3.42
C ASN A 121 10.05 8.64 4.10
N ARG A 122 8.98 8.33 3.36
CA ARG A 122 7.72 7.81 3.94
C ARG A 122 7.05 6.68 3.18
N LEU A 123 7.34 6.49 1.90
CA LEU A 123 6.68 5.47 1.09
C LEU A 123 7.47 4.16 1.09
N PRO A 124 6.79 3.00 1.18
CA PRO A 124 7.43 1.71 1.02
C PRO A 124 8.03 1.58 -0.38
N TYR A 125 9.27 1.08 -0.49
CA TYR A 125 9.93 0.80 -1.77
C TYR A 125 10.04 -0.71 -2.00
N VAL A 126 9.52 -1.21 -3.13
CA VAL A 126 9.58 -2.62 -3.50
C VAL A 126 10.78 -2.83 -4.42
N SER A 127 11.86 -3.40 -3.88
CA SER A 127 13.10 -3.63 -4.64
C SER A 127 12.99 -4.70 -5.74
N ALA A 128 12.00 -5.59 -5.68
CA ALA A 128 11.77 -6.61 -6.70
C ALA A 128 11.13 -6.05 -7.98
N GLU A 129 10.29 -5.01 -7.84
CA GLU A 129 9.57 -4.36 -8.94
C GLU A 129 10.16 -2.99 -9.29
N GLY A 130 10.97 -2.39 -8.41
CA GLY A 130 11.72 -1.17 -8.67
C GLY A 130 10.89 0.12 -8.54
N GLY A 131 10.06 0.26 -7.49
CA GLY A 131 9.24 1.47 -7.32
C GLY A 131 8.69 1.70 -5.91
N TYR A 132 8.24 2.93 -5.66
CA TYR A 132 7.54 3.35 -4.43
C TYR A 132 6.06 2.98 -4.48
N GLN A 133 5.49 2.68 -3.31
CA GLN A 133 4.08 2.38 -3.14
C GLN A 133 3.34 3.61 -2.62
N TRP A 134 2.54 4.23 -3.50
CA TRP A 134 1.79 5.47 -3.27
C TRP A 134 0.51 5.25 -2.44
N VAL A 135 0.69 4.81 -1.19
CA VAL A 135 -0.42 4.37 -0.32
C VAL A 135 -1.28 5.51 0.24
N ASN A 136 -0.86 6.77 0.10
CA ASN A 136 -1.53 7.95 0.67
C ASN A 136 -2.00 8.94 -0.41
N GLY A 137 -2.25 8.45 -1.63
CA GLY A 137 -2.40 9.30 -2.81
C GLY A 137 -1.03 9.63 -3.43
N GLY A 138 -1.06 9.99 -4.71
CA GLY A 138 0.13 10.24 -5.53
C GLY A 138 0.44 9.11 -6.54
N PRO A 139 1.55 9.22 -7.30
CA PRO A 139 2.55 10.30 -7.24
C PRO A 139 1.90 11.66 -7.50
N PHE A 140 2.23 12.64 -6.65
CA PHE A 140 1.74 14.01 -6.83
C PHE A 140 2.73 14.77 -7.72
N ASP A 141 2.19 15.42 -8.74
CA ASP A 141 2.95 16.27 -9.63
C ASP A 141 3.05 17.69 -9.04
N ALA A 142 4.27 18.24 -9.02
CA ALA A 142 4.50 19.55 -8.41
C ALA A 142 3.77 20.68 -9.15
N ARG A 143 3.61 20.58 -10.48
CA ARG A 143 2.87 21.57 -11.27
C ARG A 143 1.39 21.53 -10.93
N GLU A 144 0.77 20.35 -10.94
CA GLU A 144 -0.66 20.22 -10.62
C GLU A 144 -0.99 20.75 -9.22
N GLU A 145 -0.18 20.40 -8.22
CA GLU A 145 -0.42 20.81 -6.82
C GLU A 145 -0.21 22.32 -6.59
N VAL A 146 0.82 22.91 -7.22
CA VAL A 146 1.08 24.35 -7.13
C VAL A 146 0.03 25.15 -7.91
N GLU A 147 -0.37 24.72 -9.12
CA GLU A 147 -1.46 25.37 -9.88
C GLU A 147 -2.78 25.37 -9.11
N SER A 148 -3.14 24.23 -8.51
CA SER A 148 -4.38 24.07 -7.74
C SER A 148 -4.44 24.96 -6.50
N ASN A 149 -3.31 25.12 -5.79
CA ASN A 149 -3.25 25.92 -4.55
C ASN A 149 -2.95 27.41 -4.79
N PHE A 150 -2.45 27.78 -5.97
CA PHE A 150 -2.19 29.16 -6.36
C PHE A 150 -2.88 29.53 -7.69
N PRO A 151 -4.23 29.41 -7.78
CA PRO A 151 -4.96 29.59 -9.04
C PRO A 151 -4.93 31.04 -9.57
N ASP A 152 -4.64 32.01 -8.70
CA ASP A 152 -4.51 33.43 -9.05
C ASP A 152 -3.08 33.82 -9.44
N ALA A 153 -2.12 32.90 -9.38
CA ALA A 153 -0.74 33.18 -9.73
C ALA A 153 -0.52 33.15 -11.26
N PRO A 154 0.27 34.08 -11.82
CA PRO A 154 0.66 34.01 -13.22
C PRO A 154 1.38 32.70 -13.56
N GLN A 155 1.09 32.14 -14.74
CA GLN A 155 1.65 30.85 -15.15
C GLN A 155 3.18 30.82 -15.11
N GLY A 156 3.84 31.86 -15.61
CA GLY A 156 5.30 31.95 -15.58
C GLY A 156 5.92 32.07 -14.16
N LEU A 157 5.10 32.33 -13.13
CA LEU A 157 5.54 32.25 -11.73
C LEU A 157 5.41 30.84 -11.16
N ILE A 158 4.35 30.13 -11.55
CA ILE A 158 4.12 28.74 -11.18
C ILE A 158 5.21 27.85 -11.79
N GLU A 159 5.52 28.04 -13.08
CA GLU A 159 6.56 27.26 -13.76
C GLU A 159 7.94 27.46 -13.11
N ALA A 160 8.31 28.70 -12.80
CA ALA A 160 9.57 28.99 -12.11
C ALA A 160 9.66 28.36 -10.72
N ALA A 161 8.53 28.22 -10.00
CA ALA A 161 8.50 27.54 -8.71
C ALA A 161 8.62 26.02 -8.85
N VAL A 162 7.95 25.43 -9.86
CA VAL A 162 8.03 24.00 -10.16
C VAL A 162 9.45 23.60 -10.55
N ASP A 163 10.10 24.39 -11.41
CA ASP A 163 11.49 24.16 -11.81
C ASP A 163 12.44 24.17 -10.61
N GLU A 164 12.21 25.06 -9.63
CA GLU A 164 13.00 25.10 -8.40
C GLU A 164 12.75 23.87 -7.51
N ILE A 165 11.48 23.46 -7.36
CA ILE A 165 11.06 22.27 -6.59
C ILE A 165 11.70 20.99 -7.17
N GLN A 166 11.68 20.81 -8.49
CA GLN A 166 12.13 19.60 -9.19
C GLN A 166 13.61 19.65 -9.61
N SER A 167 14.35 20.67 -9.18
CA SER A 167 15.74 20.90 -9.58
C SER A 167 16.73 19.80 -9.20
N ASP A 168 16.37 18.94 -8.24
CA ASP A 168 17.15 17.76 -7.82
C ASP A 168 16.86 16.49 -8.65
N GLY A 169 15.96 16.58 -9.64
CA GLY A 169 15.55 15.49 -10.50
C GLY A 169 14.45 14.61 -9.91
N LEU A 170 13.77 15.05 -8.85
CA LEU A 170 12.61 14.38 -8.28
C LEU A 170 11.31 14.96 -8.86
N PHE A 171 10.53 14.10 -9.53
CA PHE A 171 9.27 14.50 -10.17
C PHE A 171 8.03 13.97 -9.45
N ASP A 172 8.18 12.83 -8.75
CA ASP A 172 7.08 12.17 -8.04
C ASP A 172 7.14 12.50 -6.53
N TRP A 173 6.14 13.22 -6.02
CA TRP A 173 6.14 13.72 -4.64
C TRP A 173 5.10 13.04 -3.75
N ALA A 174 5.43 12.86 -2.46
CA ALA A 174 4.55 12.29 -1.46
C ALA A 174 4.03 13.38 -0.50
N SER A 175 2.72 13.37 -0.20
CA SER A 175 2.15 14.36 0.74
C SER A 175 2.67 14.21 2.18
N LYS A 176 2.96 15.35 2.82
CA LYS A 176 3.41 15.49 4.20
C LYS A 176 2.28 15.54 5.21
N ASP A 177 1.09 15.97 4.81
CA ASP A 177 0.01 16.13 5.77
C ASP A 177 -0.70 14.79 6.03
N PHE A 178 -0.60 14.35 7.27
CA PHE A 178 -1.32 13.19 7.81
C PHE A 178 -2.42 13.66 8.79
N SER A 179 -2.68 14.97 8.85
CA SER A 179 -3.39 15.64 9.93
C SER A 179 -4.23 16.83 9.47
N ASP A 180 -5.17 16.60 8.55
CA ASP A 180 -6.38 17.43 8.42
C ASP A 180 -7.65 16.58 8.24
N PHE A 181 -7.68 15.47 8.97
CA PHE A 181 -8.92 15.00 9.58
C PHE A 181 -8.92 15.42 11.06
N ASP A 182 -8.90 16.74 11.34
CA ASP A 182 -9.23 17.27 12.67
C ASP A 182 -10.74 17.50 12.79
N ASP A 183 -11.26 17.21 13.98
CA ASP A 183 -12.64 16.97 14.38
C ASP A 183 -13.53 18.25 14.40
N GLY A 184 -13.32 19.20 13.48
CA GLY A 184 -13.87 20.56 13.54
C GLY A 184 -14.74 21.03 12.36
N ASP A 185 -14.50 20.53 11.15
CA ASP A 185 -15.25 20.89 9.93
C ASP A 185 -16.02 19.71 9.31
N LEU A 186 -16.16 18.61 10.07
CA LEU A 186 -16.98 17.45 9.70
C LEU A 186 -18.50 17.66 9.81
N ASP A 187 -18.97 18.92 9.87
CA ASP A 187 -20.37 19.24 9.63
C ASP A 187 -20.64 19.52 8.13
N ASP A 188 -19.62 19.69 7.28
CA ASP A 188 -19.80 19.73 5.81
C ASP A 188 -19.38 18.41 5.12
N ALA A 189 -18.51 17.61 5.75
CA ALA A 189 -18.19 16.24 5.32
C ALA A 189 -19.26 15.19 5.70
N THR A 190 -20.48 15.64 6.04
CA THR A 190 -21.68 14.80 5.94
C THR A 190 -22.21 14.72 4.51
N GLN A 191 -21.60 15.45 3.57
CA GLN A 191 -21.60 15.10 2.16
C GLN A 191 -20.41 14.18 1.89
N ALA A 192 -20.69 13.09 1.17
CA ALA A 192 -19.65 12.24 0.59
C ALA A 192 -18.68 13.11 -0.24
N PRO A 193 -17.48 12.63 -0.59
CA PRO A 193 -16.64 13.36 -1.53
C PRO A 193 -17.50 13.63 -2.78
N ASP A 194 -17.70 14.89 -3.15
CA ASP A 194 -18.11 15.24 -4.50
C ASP A 194 -16.92 14.88 -5.39
N PHE A 195 -16.85 13.60 -5.76
CA PHE A 195 -16.20 13.18 -6.99
C PHE A 195 -16.94 13.91 -8.10
N ASP A 196 -16.23 14.61 -8.99
CA ASP A 196 -16.84 15.30 -10.12
C ASP A 196 -17.90 14.40 -10.79
N ASP A 197 -19.13 14.91 -10.80
CA ASP A 197 -20.42 14.26 -11.03
C ASP A 197 -20.64 13.79 -12.50
N ASP A 198 -19.59 13.79 -13.33
CA ASP A 198 -19.72 13.60 -14.78
C ASP A 198 -19.36 12.20 -15.28
N ASP A 199 -18.72 11.34 -14.47
CA ASP A 199 -18.33 9.97 -14.87
C ASP A 199 -18.77 8.85 -13.89
N GLU A 200 -19.74 9.10 -13.00
CA GLU A 200 -20.48 8.00 -12.36
C GLU A 200 -21.33 7.29 -13.43
N GLU A 201 -20.77 6.28 -14.10
CA GLU A 201 -21.61 5.21 -14.62
C GLU A 201 -22.53 4.78 -13.48
N ASP A 202 -23.85 4.73 -13.72
CA ASP A 202 -24.86 4.37 -12.73
C ASP A 202 -24.72 2.86 -12.36
N VAL A 203 -23.64 2.51 -11.67
CA VAL A 203 -23.26 1.14 -11.34
C VAL A 203 -24.25 0.65 -10.30
N SER A 204 -25.09 -0.32 -10.66
CA SER A 204 -26.13 -0.81 -9.77
C SER A 204 -25.56 -1.45 -8.50
N VAL A 205 -26.37 -1.52 -7.45
CA VAL A 205 -26.03 -2.26 -6.22
C VAL A 205 -25.64 -3.69 -6.56
N GLU A 206 -26.37 -4.32 -7.48
CA GLU A 206 -26.07 -5.67 -7.98
C GLU A 206 -24.69 -5.77 -8.63
N SER A 207 -24.28 -4.78 -9.44
CA SER A 207 -22.98 -4.78 -10.11
C SER A 207 -21.82 -4.57 -9.12
N LEU A 208 -22.00 -3.69 -8.12
CA LEU A 208 -21.01 -3.54 -7.04
C LEU A 208 -20.88 -4.80 -6.21
N MET A 209 -21.99 -5.47 -5.91
CA MET A 209 -21.98 -6.76 -5.22
C MET A 209 -21.30 -7.86 -6.03
N GLU A 210 -21.54 -7.92 -7.33
CA GLU A 210 -20.88 -8.86 -8.24
C GLU A 210 -19.37 -8.58 -8.33
N ALA A 211 -18.95 -7.30 -8.33
CA ALA A 211 -17.54 -6.91 -8.30
C ALA A 211 -16.85 -7.33 -6.99
N VAL A 212 -17.48 -7.11 -5.83
CA VAL A 212 -16.99 -7.61 -4.53
C VAL A 212 -16.84 -9.13 -4.57
N ALA A 213 -17.87 -9.85 -5.03
CA ALA A 213 -17.85 -11.30 -5.10
C ALA A 213 -16.78 -11.83 -6.08
N ALA A 214 -16.59 -11.18 -7.23
CA ALA A 214 -15.62 -11.57 -8.24
C ALA A 214 -14.18 -11.40 -7.75
N GLN A 215 -13.86 -10.28 -7.10
CA GLN A 215 -12.53 -10.07 -6.51
C GLN A 215 -12.25 -11.04 -5.37
N LEU A 216 -13.26 -11.37 -4.57
CA LEU A 216 -13.15 -12.37 -3.51
C LEU A 216 -13.10 -13.83 -4.02
N ALA A 217 -13.57 -14.10 -5.23
CA ALA A 217 -13.48 -15.42 -5.86
C ALA A 217 -12.10 -15.68 -6.49
N GLY A 218 -11.40 -14.64 -6.94
CA GLY A 218 -10.04 -14.71 -7.48
C GLY A 218 -8.93 -14.74 -6.43
N GLY A 219 -9.17 -14.15 -5.25
CA GLY A 219 -8.22 -14.06 -4.15
C GLY A 219 -8.24 -15.27 -3.20
N GLN A 220 -7.97 -16.47 -3.69
CA GLN A 220 -7.58 -17.55 -2.78
C GLN A 220 -6.13 -17.29 -2.37
N GLY A 221 -5.93 -16.71 -1.18
CA GLY A 221 -4.61 -16.49 -0.59
C GLY A 221 -3.74 -17.76 -0.64
N ASP A 222 -2.41 -17.58 -0.61
CA ASP A 222 -1.34 -18.58 -0.88
C ASP A 222 -1.33 -19.88 -0.02
N GLY A 223 -2.40 -20.18 0.69
CA GLY A 223 -2.52 -21.27 1.65
C GLY A 223 -2.24 -20.84 3.10
N SER A 224 -1.80 -19.60 3.33
CA SER A 224 -1.48 -19.09 4.67
C SER A 224 -2.62 -18.37 5.38
N VAL A 225 -3.64 -17.90 4.66
CA VAL A 225 -4.71 -17.06 5.22
C VAL A 225 -5.82 -17.93 5.84
N PRO A 226 -6.25 -17.68 7.11
CA PRO A 226 -7.31 -18.45 7.74
C PRO A 226 -8.66 -18.23 7.05
N LYS A 227 -9.48 -19.29 6.97
CA LYS A 227 -10.79 -19.25 6.35
C LYS A 227 -11.87 -18.94 7.39
N PHE A 228 -12.81 -18.09 7.01
CA PHE A 228 -13.99 -17.78 7.80
C PHE A 228 -15.25 -17.98 6.95
N GLY A 229 -16.32 -18.41 7.59
CA GLY A 229 -17.60 -18.69 6.95
C GLY A 229 -18.74 -18.54 7.96
N ARG A 230 -19.94 -19.02 7.64
CA ARG A 230 -21.08 -18.98 8.57
C ARG A 230 -21.17 -20.27 9.39
N ASP A 231 -21.41 -20.14 10.69
CA ASP A 231 -21.85 -21.27 11.52
C ASP A 231 -23.34 -21.59 11.33
N GLU A 232 -23.83 -22.62 12.02
CA GLU A 232 -25.24 -23.03 12.01
C GLU A 232 -26.20 -21.94 12.51
N LEU A 233 -25.69 -20.94 13.24
CA LEU A 233 -26.46 -19.80 13.75
C LEU A 233 -26.33 -18.57 12.84
N GLY A 234 -25.61 -18.67 11.72
CA GLY A 234 -25.38 -17.59 10.77
C GLY A 234 -24.32 -16.58 11.19
N ARG A 235 -23.54 -16.87 12.24
CA ARG A 235 -22.42 -16.02 12.70
C ARG A 235 -21.16 -16.32 11.90
N LEU A 236 -20.28 -15.33 11.78
CA LEU A 236 -18.94 -15.50 11.25
C LEU A 236 -18.10 -16.38 12.16
N ASP A 237 -17.69 -17.52 11.62
CA ASP A 237 -17.01 -18.60 12.31
C ASP A 237 -15.72 -18.99 11.59
N PHE A 238 -14.69 -19.27 12.38
CA PHE A 238 -13.40 -19.73 11.89
C PHE A 238 -13.51 -21.18 11.39
N GLN A 239 -13.31 -21.37 10.10
CA GLN A 239 -13.47 -22.66 9.40
C GLN A 239 -12.16 -23.47 9.35
N GLY A 240 -11.07 -22.93 9.86
CA GLY A 240 -9.76 -23.57 9.82
C GLY A 240 -8.76 -22.85 8.92
N TRP A 241 -7.56 -23.42 8.86
CA TRP A 241 -6.51 -22.97 7.95
C TRP A 241 -6.58 -23.75 6.64
N PRO A 242 -6.17 -23.18 5.50
CA PRO A 242 -6.18 -23.87 4.23
C PRO A 242 -5.32 -25.13 4.30
N GLU A 243 -5.80 -26.20 3.66
CA GLU A 243 -4.98 -27.38 3.41
C GLU A 243 -3.87 -27.02 2.40
N PRO A 244 -2.67 -27.61 2.54
CA PRO A 244 -1.59 -27.35 1.60
C PRO A 244 -2.00 -27.80 0.18
N ALA A 245 -1.74 -26.94 -0.82
CA ALA A 245 -2.06 -27.23 -2.21
C ALA A 245 -1.30 -28.47 -2.75
N ASP A 246 -0.09 -28.71 -2.23
CA ASP A 246 0.72 -29.88 -2.52
C ASP A 246 0.69 -30.90 -1.39
N LEU A 247 0.30 -32.14 -1.70
CA LEU A 247 0.45 -33.29 -0.80
C LEU A 247 1.93 -33.70 -0.69
N ARG A 248 2.67 -32.98 0.15
CA ARG A 248 4.07 -33.30 0.48
C ARG A 248 4.12 -34.45 1.49
N PRO A 249 5.18 -35.29 1.46
CA PRO A 249 5.36 -36.29 2.49
C PRO A 249 5.46 -35.61 3.87
N PRO A 250 4.90 -36.24 4.94
CA PRO A 250 4.94 -35.68 6.27
C PRO A 250 6.39 -35.42 6.70
N SER A 251 6.65 -34.22 7.21
CA SER A 251 7.95 -33.83 7.73
C SER A 251 8.41 -34.84 8.80
N PRO A 252 9.69 -35.27 8.80
CA PRO A 252 10.21 -36.13 9.86
C PRO A 252 10.14 -35.47 11.25
N LEU A 253 9.99 -34.14 11.29
CA LEU A 253 9.83 -33.36 12.52
C LEU A 253 8.39 -33.40 13.07
N LEU A 254 7.39 -33.83 12.28
CA LEU A 254 5.99 -33.77 12.68
C LEU A 254 5.68 -34.64 13.91
N ALA A 255 6.22 -35.86 13.97
CA ALA A 255 6.01 -36.74 15.11
C ALA A 255 6.66 -36.22 16.41
N PRO A 256 7.96 -35.83 16.41
CA PRO A 256 8.57 -35.16 17.56
C PRO A 256 7.83 -33.90 18.00
N LEU A 257 7.39 -33.08 17.04
CA LEU A 257 6.66 -31.84 17.30
C LEU A 257 5.31 -32.08 17.99
N ARG A 258 4.55 -33.10 17.55
CA ARG A 258 3.31 -33.53 18.20
C ARG A 258 3.54 -34.02 19.63
N GLU A 259 4.59 -34.82 19.83
CA GLU A 259 4.94 -35.32 21.16
C GLU A 259 5.26 -34.16 22.11
N ALA A 260 6.04 -33.17 21.65
CA ALA A 260 6.35 -31.97 22.42
C ALA A 260 5.09 -31.13 22.73
N ALA A 261 4.20 -30.95 21.76
CA ALA A 261 2.90 -30.27 21.95
C ALA A 261 2.05 -30.97 23.02
N GLN A 262 1.90 -32.29 22.91
CA GLN A 262 1.15 -33.11 23.87
C GLN A 262 1.76 -33.05 25.27
N ARG A 263 3.09 -33.11 25.37
CA ARG A 263 3.79 -32.99 26.65
C ARG A 263 3.47 -31.65 27.30
N LEU A 264 3.60 -30.53 26.58
CA LEU A 264 3.29 -29.21 27.12
C LEU A 264 1.83 -29.10 27.59
N VAL A 265 0.87 -29.57 26.79
CA VAL A 265 -0.56 -29.59 27.16
C VAL A 265 -0.80 -30.39 28.43
N GLN A 266 -0.17 -31.56 28.56
CA GLN A 266 -0.28 -32.41 29.76
C GLN A 266 0.36 -31.75 30.99
N SER A 267 1.54 -31.13 30.84
CA SER A 267 2.24 -30.47 31.95
C SER A 267 1.47 -29.27 32.48
N LEU A 268 0.72 -28.59 31.62
CA LEU A 268 -0.14 -27.45 31.96
C LEU A 268 -1.57 -27.86 32.37
N ALA A 269 -1.97 -29.11 32.19
CA ALA A 269 -3.33 -29.54 32.47
C ALA A 269 -3.73 -29.28 33.93
N GLY A 270 -4.85 -28.59 34.14
CA GLY A 270 -5.35 -28.23 35.48
C GLY A 270 -4.76 -26.94 36.07
N THR A 271 -3.92 -26.21 35.32
CA THR A 271 -3.51 -24.86 35.71
C THR A 271 -4.65 -23.86 35.54
N ASN A 272 -4.92 -23.07 36.58
CA ASN A 272 -5.80 -21.89 36.48
C ASN A 272 -4.99 -20.61 36.21
N ALA A 273 -3.70 -20.61 36.56
CA ALA A 273 -2.82 -19.43 36.47
C ALA A 273 -2.25 -19.22 35.07
N HIS A 274 -2.08 -20.31 34.29
CA HIS A 274 -1.50 -20.28 32.95
C HIS A 274 -2.50 -20.70 31.87
N SER A 275 -3.77 -20.28 32.02
CA SER A 275 -4.86 -20.65 31.12
C SER A 275 -4.62 -20.20 29.68
N ASN A 276 -4.05 -19.01 29.47
CA ASN A 276 -3.70 -18.50 28.14
C ASN A 276 -2.63 -19.37 27.46
N LEU A 277 -1.59 -19.76 28.19
CA LEU A 277 -0.54 -20.64 27.66
C LEU A 277 -1.08 -22.05 27.38
N LEU A 278 -1.91 -22.61 28.27
CA LEU A 278 -2.57 -23.90 28.03
C LEU A 278 -3.44 -23.86 26.77
N ARG A 279 -4.24 -22.81 26.59
CA ARG A 279 -5.07 -22.61 25.40
C ARG A 279 -4.22 -22.51 24.14
N ALA A 280 -3.15 -21.73 24.16
CA ALA A 280 -2.24 -21.61 23.02
C ALA A 280 -1.61 -22.96 22.65
N ALA A 281 -1.20 -23.76 23.65
CA ALA A 281 -0.64 -25.09 23.43
C ALA A 281 -1.67 -26.07 22.83
N GLN A 282 -2.91 -26.04 23.32
CA GLN A 282 -4.01 -26.86 22.79
C GLN A 282 -4.35 -26.49 21.34
N ASN A 283 -4.43 -25.19 21.04
CA ASN A 283 -4.68 -24.70 19.69
C ASN A 283 -3.54 -25.06 18.72
N TYR A 284 -2.30 -25.05 19.20
CA TYR A 284 -1.15 -25.51 18.42
C TYR A 284 -1.21 -27.01 18.15
N GLU A 285 -1.48 -27.83 19.18
CA GLU A 285 -1.66 -29.28 19.05
C GLU A 285 -2.76 -29.63 18.04
N GLU A 286 -3.88 -28.90 18.07
CA GLU A 286 -5.00 -29.11 17.16
C GLU A 286 -4.62 -28.92 15.69
N VAL A 287 -3.87 -27.85 15.37
CA VAL A 287 -3.40 -27.61 14.00
C VAL A 287 -2.43 -28.70 13.52
N LEU A 288 -1.69 -29.31 14.43
CA LEU A 288 -0.79 -30.41 14.09
C LEU A 288 -1.52 -31.74 13.86
N ARG A 289 -2.84 -31.83 14.01
CA ARG A 289 -3.60 -33.07 13.73
C ARG A 289 -3.66 -33.35 12.22
N GLY A 290 -3.69 -34.63 11.84
CA GLY A 290 -3.76 -35.08 10.44
C GLY A 290 -2.40 -35.15 9.73
N ASP A 291 -2.25 -36.02 8.74
CA ASP A 291 -0.91 -36.34 8.20
C ASP A 291 -0.19 -35.17 7.50
N THR A 292 -0.94 -34.17 7.05
CA THR A 292 -0.45 -32.97 6.36
C THR A 292 -1.03 -31.70 7.00
N PRO A 293 -0.49 -31.23 8.14
CA PRO A 293 -1.01 -30.05 8.82
C PRO A 293 -0.78 -28.78 7.98
N SER A 294 -1.67 -27.80 8.12
CA SER A 294 -1.53 -26.49 7.48
C SER A 294 -0.28 -25.76 7.99
N ILE A 295 0.59 -25.35 7.06
CA ILE A 295 1.82 -24.62 7.41
C ILE A 295 1.51 -23.22 7.90
N GLY A 296 0.58 -22.50 7.26
CA GLY A 296 0.11 -21.20 7.73
C GLY A 296 -0.50 -21.28 9.13
N GLY A 297 -1.32 -22.31 9.37
CA GLY A 297 -1.86 -22.55 10.71
C GLY A 297 -0.79 -22.86 11.74
N ALA A 298 0.17 -23.72 11.40
CA ALA A 298 1.25 -24.09 12.30
C ALA A 298 2.13 -22.86 12.61
N TYR A 299 2.43 -22.05 11.61
CA TYR A 299 3.14 -20.78 11.77
C TYR A 299 2.39 -19.84 12.73
N ALA A 300 1.13 -19.51 12.42
CA ALA A 300 0.35 -18.57 13.22
C ALA A 300 0.16 -19.03 14.68
N ARG A 301 -0.25 -20.28 14.88
CA ARG A 301 -0.44 -20.83 16.24
C ARG A 301 0.87 -20.99 17.00
N GLY A 302 1.97 -21.28 16.31
CA GLY A 302 3.29 -21.38 16.94
C GLY A 302 3.82 -20.03 17.42
N VAL A 303 3.65 -18.97 16.62
CA VAL A 303 3.96 -17.58 17.02
C VAL A 303 3.12 -17.16 18.23
N MET A 304 1.80 -17.44 18.22
CA MET A 304 0.92 -17.14 19.37
C MET A 304 1.33 -17.92 20.62
N LEU A 305 1.74 -19.18 20.48
CA LEU A 305 2.24 -20.02 21.57
C LEU A 305 3.53 -19.47 22.17
N GLU A 306 4.51 -19.10 21.35
CA GLU A 306 5.77 -18.50 21.80
C GLU A 306 5.50 -17.22 22.59
N ASN A 307 4.59 -16.37 22.10
CA ASN A 307 4.21 -15.14 22.77
C ASN A 307 3.48 -15.39 24.09
N ALA A 308 2.55 -16.35 24.14
CA ALA A 308 1.86 -16.73 25.38
C ALA A 308 2.83 -17.28 26.45
N TYR A 309 3.86 -18.01 26.04
CA TYR A 309 4.89 -18.54 26.92
C TYR A 309 5.79 -17.43 27.46
N ARG A 310 6.26 -16.53 26.58
CA ARG A 310 7.00 -15.32 26.95
C ARG A 310 6.23 -14.47 27.94
N HIS A 311 4.98 -14.16 27.65
CA HIS A 311 4.13 -13.37 28.54
C HIS A 311 3.95 -14.04 29.91
N SER A 312 3.75 -15.37 29.94
CA SER A 312 3.68 -16.12 31.20
C SER A 312 4.99 -16.01 32.00
N ARG A 313 6.15 -16.06 31.33
CA ARG A 313 7.46 -15.89 31.99
C ARG A 313 7.65 -14.48 32.53
N ASP A 314 7.29 -13.46 31.78
CA ASP A 314 7.39 -12.06 32.21
C ASP A 314 6.54 -11.81 33.46
N LEU A 315 5.32 -12.36 33.52
CA LEU A 315 4.46 -12.26 34.69
C LEU A 315 5.01 -13.03 35.90
N ILE A 316 5.68 -14.18 35.68
CA ILE A 316 6.36 -14.91 36.76
C ILE A 316 7.54 -14.11 37.31
N GLU A 317 8.34 -13.48 36.43
CA GLU A 317 9.47 -12.64 36.81
C GLU A 317 9.02 -11.40 37.61
N ARG A 318 7.82 -10.90 37.33
CA ARG A 318 7.15 -9.80 38.08
C ARG A 318 6.42 -10.26 39.34
N GLU A 319 6.47 -11.56 39.66
CA GLU A 319 5.74 -12.18 40.78
C GLU A 319 4.19 -12.05 40.67
N GLU A 320 3.67 -11.79 39.47
CA GLU A 320 2.23 -11.68 39.18
C GLU A 320 1.58 -13.05 38.90
N LEU A 321 2.37 -14.04 38.48
CA LEU A 321 1.96 -15.44 38.32
C LEU A 321 2.86 -16.40 39.11
N PRO A 322 2.33 -17.55 39.59
CA PRO A 322 3.14 -18.61 40.17
C PRO A 322 4.08 -19.25 39.12
N PRO A 323 5.16 -19.92 39.53
CA PRO A 323 6.02 -20.66 38.62
C PRO A 323 5.24 -21.72 37.82
N LEU A 324 5.66 -21.95 36.57
CA LEU A 324 5.09 -22.98 35.72
C LEU A 324 5.20 -24.37 36.38
N PRO A 325 4.15 -25.21 36.27
CA PRO A 325 4.12 -26.52 36.88
C PRO A 325 5.00 -27.54 36.16
N ASN A 326 5.42 -28.58 36.89
CA ASN A 326 6.06 -29.79 36.35
C ASN A 326 7.28 -29.46 35.45
N ASP A 327 7.32 -30.10 34.28
CA ASP A 327 8.30 -29.93 33.22
C ASP A 327 7.83 -28.95 32.12
N ALA A 328 6.79 -28.14 32.38
CA ALA A 328 6.21 -27.24 31.38
C ALA A 328 7.23 -26.25 30.77
N PRO A 329 8.20 -25.65 31.51
CA PRO A 329 9.22 -24.80 30.88
C PRO A 329 10.07 -25.54 29.84
N LEU A 330 10.53 -26.74 30.18
CA LEU A 330 11.34 -27.57 29.26
C LEU A 330 10.52 -28.01 28.05
N ALA A 331 9.27 -28.44 28.27
CA ALA A 331 8.38 -28.83 27.20
C ALA A 331 8.06 -27.67 26.24
N ALA A 332 7.91 -26.45 26.77
CA ALA A 332 7.69 -25.25 25.96
C ALA A 332 8.92 -24.89 25.13
N ASP A 333 10.12 -24.90 25.74
CA ASP A 333 11.37 -24.60 25.04
C ASP A 333 11.63 -25.61 23.90
N ASP A 334 11.46 -26.91 24.17
CA ASP A 334 11.59 -27.98 23.17
C ASP A 334 10.60 -27.80 22.01
N LEU A 335 9.34 -27.48 22.34
CA LEU A 335 8.27 -27.29 21.36
C LEU A 335 8.53 -26.07 20.46
N ILE A 336 8.96 -24.94 21.03
CA ILE A 336 9.27 -23.72 20.27
C ILE A 336 10.47 -23.97 19.34
N ALA A 337 11.50 -24.68 19.80
CA ALA A 337 12.65 -25.04 18.98
C ALA A 337 12.26 -25.96 17.81
N LEU A 338 11.46 -27.00 18.07
CA LEU A 338 10.95 -27.90 17.04
C LEU A 338 10.01 -27.19 16.06
N HIS A 339 9.18 -26.27 16.56
CA HIS A 339 8.30 -25.44 15.74
C HIS A 339 9.09 -24.63 14.72
N GLY A 340 10.12 -23.91 15.16
CA GLY A 340 10.97 -23.12 14.26
C GLY A 340 11.63 -23.99 13.19
N ALA A 341 12.15 -25.15 13.55
CA ALA A 341 12.72 -26.10 12.60
C ALA A 341 11.68 -26.67 11.62
N PHE A 342 10.45 -26.94 12.10
CA PHE A 342 9.36 -27.45 11.27
C PHE A 342 8.92 -26.42 10.23
N VAL A 343 8.72 -25.16 10.62
CA VAL A 343 8.35 -24.05 9.71
C VAL A 343 9.46 -23.82 8.68
N MET A 344 10.72 -23.71 9.13
CA MET A 344 11.84 -23.43 8.23
C MET A 344 12.20 -24.59 7.30
N ASN A 345 11.76 -25.81 7.58
CA ASN A 345 11.92 -26.97 6.68
C ASN A 345 10.81 -27.05 5.61
N ASN A 346 9.91 -26.07 5.57
CA ASN A 346 8.88 -25.96 4.55
C ASN A 346 9.04 -24.65 3.76
N PRO A 347 9.16 -24.68 2.41
CA PRO A 347 9.19 -23.49 1.56
C PRO A 347 8.11 -22.44 1.87
N ASP A 348 6.87 -22.86 2.12
CA ASP A 348 5.76 -21.94 2.40
C ASP A 348 5.96 -21.29 3.79
N GLY A 349 6.54 -22.04 4.74
CA GLY A 349 6.94 -21.53 6.04
C GLY A 349 8.13 -20.57 5.96
N GLN A 350 9.10 -20.82 5.07
CA GLN A 350 10.20 -19.91 4.79
C GLN A 350 9.67 -18.59 4.22
N ALA A 351 8.78 -18.65 3.22
CA ALA A 351 8.15 -17.48 2.63
C ALA A 351 7.39 -16.64 3.68
N LEU A 352 6.67 -17.29 4.61
CA LEU A 352 5.99 -16.60 5.71
C LEU A 352 6.98 -15.86 6.63
N VAL A 353 8.06 -16.54 7.04
CA VAL A 353 9.10 -15.96 7.91
C VAL A 353 9.86 -14.83 7.21
N GLU A 354 10.20 -15.00 5.94
CA GLU A 354 10.84 -13.98 5.11
C GLU A 354 9.93 -12.78 4.89
N GLY A 355 8.65 -13.03 4.60
CA GLY A 355 7.62 -11.99 4.52
C GLY A 355 7.59 -11.15 5.80
N ALA A 356 7.49 -11.79 6.98
CA ALA A 356 7.53 -11.06 8.25
C ALA A 356 8.82 -10.25 8.46
N ALA A 357 9.96 -10.70 7.95
CA ALA A 357 11.24 -10.01 8.08
C ALA A 357 11.41 -8.87 7.07
N ALA A 358 10.79 -8.97 5.89
CA ALA A 358 10.83 -7.97 4.82
C ALA A 358 9.96 -6.73 5.12
N TYR A 359 8.94 -6.87 5.96
CA TYR A 359 8.10 -5.75 6.41
C TYR A 359 8.79 -4.90 7.49
N GLN A 360 9.66 -3.97 7.08
CA GLN A 360 10.07 -2.85 7.92
C GLN A 360 9.05 -1.72 7.79
N MET A 361 7.97 -1.81 8.56
CA MET A 361 6.99 -0.72 8.63
C MET A 361 7.57 0.47 9.42
N PRO A 362 7.31 1.72 8.99
CA PRO A 362 7.59 2.89 9.82
C PRO A 362 6.91 2.77 11.19
N GLU A 363 7.54 3.30 12.24
CA GLU A 363 7.05 3.20 13.63
C GLU A 363 5.62 3.75 13.78
N ARG A 364 5.28 4.83 13.07
CA ARG A 364 3.91 5.39 13.04
C ARG A 364 2.89 4.42 12.43
N THR A 365 3.25 3.70 11.38
CA THR A 365 2.38 2.69 10.73
C THR A 365 2.14 1.52 11.68
N ILE A 366 3.17 1.11 12.41
CA ILE A 366 3.08 0.09 13.45
C ILE A 366 2.10 0.52 14.54
N GLU A 367 2.22 1.74 15.06
CA GLU A 367 1.32 2.26 16.10
C GLU A 367 -0.13 2.42 15.61
N ALA A 368 -0.32 2.86 14.36
CA ALA A 368 -1.65 2.94 13.76
C ALA A 368 -2.29 1.55 13.61
N PHE A 369 -1.52 0.58 13.11
CA PHE A 369 -1.94 -0.82 13.02
C PHE A 369 -2.30 -1.40 14.39
N GLU A 370 -1.43 -1.25 15.39
CA GLU A 370 -1.64 -1.79 16.73
C GLU A 370 -2.91 -1.22 17.39
N ARG A 371 -3.14 0.08 17.23
CA ARG A 371 -4.37 0.74 17.72
C ARG A 371 -5.61 0.25 16.99
N ALA A 372 -5.58 0.23 15.65
CA ALA A 372 -6.71 -0.23 14.84
C ALA A 372 -7.05 -1.70 15.13
N ALA A 373 -6.05 -2.58 15.15
CA ALA A 373 -6.23 -4.00 15.45
C ALA A 373 -6.82 -4.21 16.86
N THR A 374 -6.35 -3.47 17.86
CA THR A 374 -6.86 -3.55 19.24
C THR A 374 -8.32 -3.09 19.35
N ARG A 375 -8.66 -1.96 18.73
CA ARG A 375 -10.06 -1.49 18.66
C ARG A 375 -10.95 -2.52 17.97
N PHE A 376 -10.56 -2.96 16.78
CA PHE A 376 -11.32 -3.91 15.98
C PHE A 376 -11.54 -5.24 16.71
N ALA A 377 -10.51 -5.79 17.36
CA ALA A 377 -10.65 -7.00 18.18
C ALA A 377 -11.62 -6.81 19.35
N THR A 378 -11.60 -5.64 20.00
CA THR A 378 -12.51 -5.31 21.11
C THR A 378 -13.96 -5.29 20.65
N GLU A 379 -14.24 -4.70 19.50
CA GLU A 379 -15.58 -4.64 18.91
C GLU A 379 -16.08 -6.03 18.49
N ILE A 380 -15.20 -6.87 17.94
CA ILE A 380 -15.50 -8.27 17.63
C ILE A 380 -15.90 -9.05 18.89
N GLN A 381 -15.23 -8.83 20.03
CA GLN A 381 -15.61 -9.48 21.30
C GLN A 381 -17.03 -9.10 21.74
N GLN A 382 -17.44 -7.84 21.52
CA GLN A 382 -18.75 -7.34 21.92
C GLN A 382 -19.85 -7.81 20.98
N ALA A 383 -19.55 -7.98 19.70
CA ALA A 383 -20.48 -8.40 18.66
C ALA A 383 -20.76 -9.92 18.64
N THR A 384 -21.14 -10.50 19.78
CA THR A 384 -21.43 -11.95 19.97
C THR A 384 -22.57 -12.49 19.10
N ALA A 385 -23.43 -11.62 18.59
CA ALA A 385 -24.48 -11.96 17.62
C ALA A 385 -23.95 -12.12 16.19
N LEU A 386 -22.78 -11.55 15.88
CA LEU A 386 -22.16 -11.58 14.55
C LEU A 386 -21.02 -12.58 14.47
N PHE A 387 -20.25 -12.76 15.54
CA PHE A 387 -19.05 -13.59 15.54
C PHE A 387 -19.18 -14.76 16.50
N SER A 388 -18.70 -15.93 16.07
CA SER A 388 -18.65 -17.11 16.92
C SER A 388 -17.60 -16.94 18.03
N PRO A 389 -17.70 -17.68 19.16
CA PRO A 389 -16.67 -17.67 20.19
C PRO A 389 -15.28 -18.10 19.67
N ALA A 390 -15.23 -18.97 18.65
CA ALA A 390 -13.98 -19.40 18.04
C ALA A 390 -13.30 -18.26 17.27
N THR A 391 -14.07 -17.51 16.46
CA THR A 391 -13.60 -16.31 15.76
C THR A 391 -13.13 -15.25 16.76
N GLN A 392 -13.95 -14.97 17.78
CA GLN A 392 -13.61 -14.00 18.82
C GLN A 392 -12.30 -14.37 19.52
N THR A 393 -12.14 -15.64 19.91
CA THR A 393 -10.92 -16.09 20.59
C THR A 393 -9.70 -16.01 19.68
N LEU A 394 -9.82 -16.42 18.42
CA LEU A 394 -8.72 -16.37 17.46
C LEU A 394 -8.22 -14.93 17.22
N VAL A 395 -9.15 -13.99 17.01
CA VAL A 395 -8.81 -12.58 16.79
C VAL A 395 -8.18 -11.98 18.05
N ALA A 396 -8.75 -12.25 19.24
CA ALA A 396 -8.19 -11.76 20.50
C ALA A 396 -6.78 -12.30 20.76
N ASP A 397 -6.56 -13.60 20.58
CA ASP A 397 -5.24 -14.23 20.76
C ASP A 397 -4.21 -13.66 19.77
N ALA A 398 -4.62 -13.41 18.50
CA ALA A 398 -3.74 -12.82 17.50
C ALA A 398 -3.34 -11.38 17.87
N VAL A 399 -4.32 -10.56 18.24
CA VAL A 399 -4.12 -9.13 18.53
C VAL A 399 -3.40 -8.88 19.85
N GLN A 400 -3.67 -9.66 20.90
CA GLN A 400 -2.93 -9.57 22.16
C GLN A 400 -1.43 -9.84 22.00
N SER A 401 -1.07 -10.57 20.95
CA SER A 401 0.31 -10.95 20.68
C SER A 401 1.06 -9.91 19.81
N VAL A 402 0.36 -8.91 19.27
CA VAL A 402 0.93 -7.93 18.34
C VAL A 402 2.04 -7.12 19.00
N GLY A 403 3.17 -6.99 18.30
CA GLY A 403 4.31 -6.22 18.79
C GLY A 403 5.08 -6.89 19.93
N THR A 404 4.62 -8.05 20.42
CA THR A 404 5.23 -8.76 21.55
C THR A 404 6.19 -9.88 21.11
N GLY A 405 7.00 -10.36 22.06
CA GLY A 405 7.87 -11.50 21.86
C GLY A 405 9.21 -11.17 21.19
N PRO A 406 10.08 -12.19 20.99
CA PRO A 406 11.41 -12.01 20.39
C PRO A 406 11.35 -11.65 18.90
N HIS A 407 10.19 -11.82 18.27
CA HIS A 407 9.97 -11.63 16.85
C HIS A 407 8.68 -10.84 16.58
N SER A 408 8.62 -9.60 17.08
CA SER A 408 7.44 -8.73 17.02
C SER A 408 6.85 -8.55 15.61
N ALA A 409 7.69 -8.57 14.57
CA ALA A 409 7.26 -8.52 13.18
C ALA A 409 6.41 -9.74 12.76
N ARG A 410 6.76 -10.95 13.25
CA ARG A 410 5.97 -12.16 13.00
C ARG A 410 4.59 -12.08 13.64
N SER A 411 4.53 -11.51 14.84
CA SER A 411 3.25 -11.36 15.56
C SER A 411 2.32 -10.36 14.89
N ARG A 412 2.87 -9.25 14.35
CA ARG A 412 2.11 -8.32 13.50
C ARG A 412 1.60 -8.99 12.24
N GLN A 413 2.46 -9.74 11.54
CA GLN A 413 2.05 -10.48 10.35
C GLN A 413 0.92 -11.47 10.67
N VAL A 414 1.02 -12.21 11.78
CA VAL A 414 -0.03 -13.16 12.19
C VAL A 414 -1.35 -12.46 12.50
N ALA A 415 -1.34 -11.32 13.19
CA ALA A 415 -2.56 -10.55 13.38
C ALA A 415 -3.13 -10.04 12.07
N GLY A 416 -2.27 -9.62 11.14
CA GLY A 416 -2.65 -9.24 9.79
C GLY A 416 -3.34 -10.36 9.02
N LEU A 417 -2.74 -11.56 9.00
CA LEU A 417 -3.31 -12.73 8.35
C LEU A 417 -4.69 -13.08 8.94
N VAL A 418 -4.83 -13.05 10.27
CA VAL A 418 -6.09 -13.36 10.94
C VAL A 418 -7.18 -12.33 10.62
N ILE A 419 -6.86 -11.03 10.71
CA ILE A 419 -7.83 -9.97 10.46
C ILE A 419 -8.16 -9.86 8.97
N GLY A 420 -7.16 -9.97 8.09
CA GLY A 420 -7.35 -10.01 6.64
C GLY A 420 -8.21 -11.19 6.21
N GLY A 421 -7.95 -12.40 6.74
CA GLY A 421 -8.80 -13.56 6.52
C GLY A 421 -10.24 -13.35 7.00
N LEU A 422 -10.43 -12.71 8.15
CA LEU A 422 -11.75 -12.38 8.65
C LEU A 422 -12.46 -11.38 7.75
N ALA A 423 -11.76 -10.35 7.28
CA ALA A 423 -12.29 -9.35 6.37
C ALA A 423 -12.72 -9.97 5.04
N ILE A 424 -11.92 -10.89 4.48
CA ILE A 424 -12.29 -11.70 3.31
C ILE A 424 -13.56 -12.50 3.59
N GLY A 425 -13.64 -13.18 4.74
CA GLY A 425 -14.84 -13.94 5.12
C GLY A 425 -16.09 -13.08 5.30
N ILE A 426 -15.95 -11.88 5.87
CA ILE A 426 -17.02 -10.86 5.92
C ILE A 426 -17.46 -10.53 4.50
N GLY A 427 -16.51 -10.27 3.59
CA GLY A 427 -16.76 -10.00 2.19
C GLY A 427 -17.55 -11.13 1.51
N HIS A 428 -17.14 -12.39 1.70
CA HIS A 428 -17.86 -13.56 1.16
C HIS A 428 -19.29 -13.62 1.69
N VAL A 429 -19.46 -13.42 3.00
CA VAL A 429 -20.76 -13.45 3.68
C VAL A 429 -21.68 -12.33 3.19
N LEU A 430 -21.15 -11.14 2.86
CA LEU A 430 -21.92 -10.04 2.29
C LEU A 430 -22.24 -10.28 0.81
N GLY A 431 -21.26 -10.71 0.02
CA GLY A 431 -21.43 -11.02 -1.41
C GLY A 431 -22.45 -12.13 -1.68
N GLU A 432 -22.36 -13.26 -0.97
CA GLU A 432 -23.28 -14.39 -1.13
C GLU A 432 -24.71 -14.08 -0.63
N ALA A 433 -24.83 -13.33 0.47
CA ALA A 433 -26.13 -13.05 1.07
C ALA A 433 -26.91 -11.92 0.39
N GLY A 434 -26.26 -10.87 -0.10
CA GLY A 434 -27.02 -9.85 -0.82
C GLY A 434 -27.53 -10.35 -2.17
N MET A 435 -26.82 -11.28 -2.84
CA MET A 435 -27.33 -11.97 -4.02
C MET A 435 -28.57 -12.83 -3.73
N SER A 436 -28.59 -13.58 -2.62
CA SER A 436 -29.77 -14.40 -2.26
C SER A 436 -30.94 -13.57 -1.72
N ILE A 437 -30.69 -12.50 -0.95
CA ILE A 437 -31.74 -11.61 -0.44
C ILE A 437 -32.41 -10.81 -1.57
N LEU A 438 -31.65 -10.37 -2.59
CA LEU A 438 -32.18 -9.68 -3.78
C LEU A 438 -32.87 -10.63 -4.76
N VAL A 439 -32.31 -11.82 -5.00
CA VAL A 439 -32.88 -12.80 -5.96
C VAL A 439 -34.07 -13.57 -5.38
N ASP A 440 -34.05 -13.94 -4.10
CA ASP A 440 -35.15 -14.69 -3.45
C ASP A 440 -36.19 -13.81 -2.75
N GLY A 441 -35.94 -12.48 -2.67
CA GLY A 441 -36.91 -11.48 -2.22
C GLY A 441 -38.21 -11.44 -3.04
N PHE A 442 -38.26 -12.11 -4.19
CA PHE A 442 -39.47 -12.31 -5.00
C PHE A 442 -39.93 -13.77 -5.18
N LYS A 443 -39.19 -14.77 -4.66
CA LYS A 443 -39.55 -16.19 -4.79
C LYS A 443 -39.60 -16.91 -3.44
N ALA A 444 -40.56 -16.50 -2.61
CA ALA A 444 -41.03 -17.31 -1.50
C ALA A 444 -41.51 -18.69 -1.99
N SER A 445 -40.81 -19.77 -1.63
CA SER A 445 -41.43 -21.10 -1.60
C SER A 445 -40.82 -22.14 -0.65
N ALA A 446 -39.64 -21.93 -0.04
CA ALA A 446 -39.06 -22.93 0.87
C ALA A 446 -38.68 -22.44 2.28
N LEU A 447 -38.28 -21.18 2.45
CA LEU A 447 -37.92 -20.59 3.75
C LEU A 447 -39.09 -19.75 4.26
N GLY A 448 -39.58 -20.03 5.47
CA GLY A 448 -40.68 -19.26 6.08
C GLY A 448 -40.31 -17.78 6.25
N ALA A 449 -41.30 -16.88 6.19
CA ALA A 449 -41.09 -15.42 6.26
C ALA A 449 -40.23 -14.94 7.45
N GLY A 450 -40.28 -15.66 8.59
CA GLY A 450 -39.44 -15.37 9.75
C GLY A 450 -37.94 -15.65 9.53
N ALA A 451 -37.59 -16.65 8.72
CA ALA A 451 -36.20 -16.96 8.38
C ALA A 451 -35.61 -15.90 7.44
N VAL A 452 -36.41 -15.39 6.51
CA VAL A 452 -36.01 -14.29 5.60
C VAL A 452 -35.79 -12.99 6.38
N GLN A 453 -36.68 -12.66 7.32
CA GLN A 453 -36.50 -11.47 8.18
C GLN A 453 -35.28 -11.57 9.10
N ALA A 454 -35.03 -12.74 9.68
CA ALA A 454 -33.84 -12.97 10.52
C ALA A 454 -32.54 -12.86 9.70
N ALA A 455 -32.51 -13.41 8.47
CA ALA A 455 -31.37 -13.29 7.57
C ALA A 455 -31.11 -11.84 7.16
N ALA A 456 -32.16 -11.07 6.84
CA ALA A 456 -32.05 -9.64 6.52
C ALA A 456 -31.56 -8.81 7.72
N ALA A 457 -32.03 -9.11 8.93
CA ALA A 457 -31.56 -8.44 10.15
C ALA A 457 -30.09 -8.74 10.46
N GLY A 458 -29.65 -10.00 10.28
CA GLY A 458 -28.24 -10.38 10.44
C GLY A 458 -27.34 -9.70 9.40
N TYR A 459 -27.79 -9.65 8.15
CA TYR A 459 -27.10 -8.95 7.07
C TYR A 459 -26.94 -7.45 7.37
N ASN A 460 -28.02 -6.77 7.74
CA ASN A 460 -27.95 -5.34 8.09
C ASN A 460 -27.05 -5.08 9.30
N THR A 461 -27.07 -5.97 10.29
CA THR A 461 -26.22 -5.84 11.48
C THR A 461 -24.74 -6.00 11.11
N LEU A 462 -24.40 -6.98 10.28
CA LEU A 462 -23.03 -7.19 9.80
C LEU A 462 -22.57 -6.03 8.90
N PHE A 463 -23.42 -5.59 7.99
CA PHE A 463 -23.13 -4.46 7.11
C PHE A 463 -22.88 -3.18 7.92
N ASN A 464 -23.72 -2.87 8.91
CA ASN A 464 -23.53 -1.72 9.79
C ASN A 464 -22.24 -1.84 10.61
N PHE A 465 -21.90 -3.04 11.06
CA PHE A 465 -20.63 -3.30 11.74
C PHE A 465 -19.43 -2.97 10.83
N VAL A 466 -19.42 -3.47 9.60
CA VAL A 466 -18.35 -3.18 8.63
C VAL A 466 -18.27 -1.69 8.33
N ALA A 467 -19.41 -1.05 8.08
CA ALA A 467 -19.47 0.37 7.77
C ALA A 467 -19.02 1.26 8.95
N ALA A 468 -19.18 0.81 10.19
CA ALA A 468 -18.69 1.50 11.38
C ALA A 468 -17.18 1.33 11.60
N HIS A 469 -16.59 0.25 11.08
CA HIS A 469 -15.18 -0.10 11.30
C HIS A 469 -14.33 -0.12 10.01
N LEU A 470 -14.83 0.47 8.93
CA LEU A 470 -14.16 0.46 7.62
C LEU A 470 -12.77 1.09 7.67
N HIS A 471 -12.60 2.18 8.44
CA HIS A 471 -11.31 2.83 8.65
C HIS A 471 -10.29 1.92 9.36
N ASP A 472 -10.71 1.23 10.42
CA ASP A 472 -9.84 0.28 11.13
C ASP A 472 -9.45 -0.89 10.21
N ILE A 473 -10.42 -1.42 9.45
CA ILE A 473 -10.19 -2.49 8.46
C ILE A 473 -9.18 -2.04 7.39
N ASN A 474 -9.35 -0.85 6.81
CA ASN A 474 -8.42 -0.30 5.82
C ASN A 474 -7.01 -0.11 6.40
N THR A 475 -6.90 0.47 7.60
CA THR A 475 -5.61 0.66 8.28
C THR A 475 -4.88 -0.66 8.50
N ILE A 476 -5.61 -1.70 8.91
CA ILE A 476 -5.06 -3.04 9.15
C ILE A 476 -4.64 -3.70 7.84
N ILE A 477 -5.43 -3.59 6.78
CA ILE A 477 -5.15 -4.22 5.50
C ILE A 477 -3.98 -3.53 4.80
N ALA A 478 -3.95 -2.18 4.80
CA ALA A 478 -2.85 -1.40 4.24
C ALA A 478 -1.51 -1.73 4.92
N ALA A 479 -1.50 -1.91 6.24
CA ALA A 479 -0.30 -2.27 6.97
C ALA A 479 0.18 -3.71 6.68
N THR A 480 -0.69 -4.61 6.23
CA THR A 480 -0.37 -6.05 6.13
C THR A 480 -0.08 -6.51 4.71
N GLY A 481 -0.27 -5.63 3.72
CA GLY A 481 -0.08 -5.94 2.30
C GLY A 481 -1.04 -7.02 1.79
N THR A 482 -2.15 -7.26 2.50
CA THR A 482 -3.17 -8.21 2.06
C THR A 482 -3.88 -7.62 0.84
N ASP A 483 -4.04 -8.39 -0.23
CA ASP A 483 -4.77 -7.93 -1.41
C ASP A 483 -6.20 -7.54 -1.02
N ALA A 484 -6.48 -6.25 -1.20
CA ALA A 484 -7.63 -5.54 -0.71
C ALA A 484 -8.58 -5.12 -1.83
N GLY A 485 -8.40 -5.63 -3.05
CA GLY A 485 -9.12 -5.16 -4.23
C GLY A 485 -10.63 -5.03 -4.01
N TRP A 486 -11.22 -5.96 -3.25
CA TRP A 486 -12.64 -6.01 -2.87
C TRP A 486 -13.14 -4.89 -1.95
N LEU A 487 -12.25 -4.20 -1.23
CA LEU A 487 -12.63 -3.09 -0.33
C LEU A 487 -13.11 -1.86 -1.11
N SER A 488 -12.57 -1.60 -2.29
CA SER A 488 -13.01 -0.48 -3.13
C SER A 488 -14.48 -0.61 -3.56
N PRO A 489 -14.91 -1.71 -4.21
CA PRO A 489 -16.31 -1.88 -4.55
C PRO A 489 -17.20 -2.05 -3.30
N LEU A 490 -16.69 -2.60 -2.19
CA LEU A 490 -17.43 -2.63 -0.93
C LEU A 490 -17.69 -1.23 -0.36
N SER A 491 -16.68 -0.34 -0.38
CA SER A 491 -16.82 1.04 0.08
C SER A 491 -17.89 1.79 -0.73
N ARG A 492 -17.84 1.67 -2.06
CA ARG A 492 -18.85 2.23 -2.97
C ARG A 492 -20.25 1.67 -2.71
N LEU A 493 -20.35 0.37 -2.47
CA LEU A 493 -21.61 -0.28 -2.08
C LEU A 493 -22.16 0.30 -0.76
N ILE A 494 -21.28 0.50 0.24
CA ILE A 494 -21.66 1.05 1.54
C ILE A 494 -22.20 2.47 1.40
N GLN A 495 -21.51 3.31 0.62
CA GLN A 495 -21.93 4.69 0.37
C GLN A 495 -23.26 4.75 -0.37
N LYS A 496 -23.44 3.96 -1.44
CA LYS A 496 -24.69 3.91 -2.22
C LYS A 496 -25.89 3.48 -1.37
N LEU A 497 -25.72 2.47 -0.51
CA LEU A 497 -26.79 2.02 0.40
C LEU A 497 -27.11 3.04 1.50
N ARG A 498 -26.10 3.75 2.04
CA ARG A 498 -26.34 4.85 3.00
C ARG A 498 -27.13 5.98 2.35
N ARG A 499 -26.78 6.37 1.12
CA ARG A 499 -27.50 7.39 0.34
C ARG A 499 -28.96 6.99 0.10
N GLN A 500 -29.22 5.77 -0.36
CA GLN A 500 -30.59 5.26 -0.56
C GLN A 500 -31.41 5.23 0.75
N ALA A 501 -30.77 4.85 1.87
CA ALA A 501 -31.43 4.84 3.18
C ALA A 501 -31.79 6.26 3.66
N ASN A 502 -30.91 7.24 3.42
CA ASN A 502 -31.16 8.64 3.72
C ASN A 502 -32.28 9.21 2.84
N GLU A 503 -32.24 8.98 1.51
CA GLU A 503 -33.29 9.40 0.58
C GLU A 503 -34.68 8.84 0.97
N ALA A 504 -34.75 7.58 1.42
CA ALA A 504 -35.99 6.96 1.89
C ALA A 504 -36.52 7.53 3.23
N ALA A 505 -35.64 8.05 4.10
CA ALA A 505 -36.02 8.65 5.38
C ALA A 505 -36.57 10.07 5.24
N TRP A 506 -36.18 10.81 4.20
CA TRP A 506 -36.63 12.19 3.93
C TRP A 506 -37.80 12.28 2.93
N GLY A 507 -38.12 11.20 2.22
CA GLY A 507 -39.22 11.13 1.24
C GLY A 507 -40.57 10.60 1.77
N GLY A 508 -40.69 10.34 3.08
CA GLY A 508 -41.87 9.71 3.71
C GLY A 508 -42.82 10.65 4.44
#